data_AF-A0A1J8PTA5-F1
#
_entry.id   AF-A0A1J8PTA5-F1
#
_cell.length_a   1.000
_cell.length_b   1.000
_cell.length_c   1.000
_cell.angle_alpha   90.00
_cell.angle_beta   90.00
_cell.angle_gamma   90.00
#
_symmetry.space_group_name_H-M   'P 1'
#
loop_
_entity.id
_entity.type
_entity.pdbx_description
1 polymer ?
#
loop_
_entity_poly.entity_id
_entity_poly.type
_entity_poly.pdbx_seq_one_letter_code
_entity_poly.pdbx_strand_id
1 'polypeptide(L)'
;MSMNTTRLFSFFFMLLALLSCAFSAPVSQAARDVWVPEITSPTSDSTWTVGGTYSVTWDTSSEPSQVTNPTGKIYLRQGDATQSTPIKSGFALSDGSVEVTIPEDTTPGSWMIVLFGDSGNWSSAFSIEAA
;
A
#
# COMPACT_ATOMS: atom_id res chain seq x y z
N MET A 1 -40.39 57.09 12.05
CA MET A 1 -40.68 55.79 11.40
C MET A 1 -40.31 54.69 12.39
N SER A 2 -41.30 54.06 13.04
CA SER A 2 -41.05 52.94 13.96
C SER A 2 -41.01 51.64 13.16
N MET A 3 -39.85 50.98 13.11
CA MET A 3 -39.72 49.67 12.46
C MET A 3 -40.26 48.58 13.39
N ASN A 4 -41.22 47.81 12.90
CA ASN A 4 -41.87 46.71 13.62
C ASN A 4 -40.86 45.61 13.95
N THR A 5 -40.75 45.20 15.22
CA THR A 5 -39.72 44.28 15.74
C THR A 5 -39.71 42.92 15.04
N THR A 6 -40.87 42.45 14.55
CA THR A 6 -40.99 41.25 13.72
C THR A 6 -40.21 41.36 12.40
N ARG A 7 -40.19 42.54 11.77
CA ARG A 7 -39.46 42.77 10.52
C ARG A 7 -37.94 42.80 10.77
N LEU A 8 -37.51 43.31 11.91
CA LEU A 8 -36.09 43.34 12.29
C LEU A 8 -35.57 41.91 12.54
N PHE A 9 -36.37 41.04 13.17
CA PHE A 9 -36.01 39.65 13.41
C PHE A 9 -35.96 38.81 12.11
N SER A 10 -36.91 39.02 11.18
CA SER A 10 -36.90 38.36 9.88
C SER A 10 -35.72 38.76 9.01
N PHE A 11 -35.32 40.04 9.05
CA PHE A 11 -34.10 40.51 8.37
C PHE A 11 -32.83 39.89 8.96
N PHE A 12 -32.76 39.72 10.29
CA PHE A 12 -31.61 39.10 10.96
C PHE A 12 -31.44 37.62 10.59
N PHE A 13 -32.54 36.84 10.56
CA PHE A 13 -32.48 35.44 10.12
C PHE A 13 -32.16 35.28 8.63
N MET A 14 -32.63 36.19 7.78
CA MET A 14 -32.27 36.19 6.35
C MET A 14 -30.79 36.51 6.13
N LEU A 15 -30.21 37.42 6.92
CA LEU A 15 -28.78 37.72 6.88
C LEU A 15 -27.94 36.51 7.32
N LEU A 16 -28.38 35.76 8.34
CA LEU A 16 -27.66 34.59 8.85
C LEU A 16 -27.66 33.42 7.86
N ALA A 17 -28.73 33.24 7.08
CA ALA A 17 -28.83 32.22 6.03
C ALA A 17 -27.94 32.50 4.80
N LEU A 18 -27.56 33.76 4.56
CA LEU A 18 -26.69 34.16 3.45
C LEU A 18 -25.18 33.96 3.75
N LEU A 19 -24.80 33.66 5.00
CA LEU A 19 -23.40 33.40 5.39
C LEU A 19 -22.99 31.92 5.27
N SER A 20 -23.92 31.01 4.99
CA SER A 20 -23.66 29.57 4.86
C SER A 20 -23.15 29.15 3.47
N CYS A 21 -22.29 29.95 2.85
CA CYS A 21 -21.45 29.47 1.76
C CYS A 21 -20.28 28.68 2.38
N ALA A 22 -20.50 27.38 2.63
CA ALA A 22 -19.40 26.48 2.94
C ALA A 22 -18.49 26.40 1.71
N PHE A 23 -17.31 27.03 1.79
CA PHE A 23 -16.28 26.87 0.77
C PHE A 23 -15.69 25.46 0.88
N SER A 24 -16.19 24.53 0.07
CA SER A 24 -15.47 23.30 -0.25
C SER A 24 -14.38 23.64 -1.26
N ALA A 25 -13.27 24.22 -0.80
CA ALA A 25 -12.08 24.33 -1.63
C ALA A 25 -11.55 22.90 -1.89
N PRO A 26 -11.24 22.51 -3.14
CA PRO A 26 -10.56 21.25 -3.37
C PRO A 26 -9.22 21.31 -2.62
N VAL A 27 -9.00 20.35 -1.73
CA VAL A 27 -7.65 20.13 -1.19
C VAL A 27 -6.80 19.78 -2.40
N SER A 28 -5.75 20.57 -2.66
CA SER A 28 -4.72 20.23 -3.64
C SER A 28 -3.97 19.00 -3.12
N GLN A 29 -4.59 17.83 -3.23
CA GLN A 29 -3.93 16.56 -3.01
C GLN A 29 -2.94 16.41 -4.16
N ALA A 30 -1.64 16.51 -3.88
CA ALA A 30 -0.63 16.08 -4.84
C ALA A 30 -1.03 14.67 -5.32
N ALA A 31 -1.06 14.46 -6.64
CA ALA A 31 -1.48 13.20 -7.22
C ALA A 31 -0.63 12.09 -6.59
N ARG A 32 -1.28 11.21 -5.83
CA ARG A 32 -0.63 10.01 -5.31
C ARG A 32 -0.53 9.03 -6.46
N ASP A 33 0.66 8.50 -6.69
CA ASP A 33 0.91 7.60 -7.79
C ASP A 33 0.92 6.14 -7.32
N VAL A 34 0.59 5.23 -8.23
CA VAL A 34 0.68 3.79 -8.00
C VAL A 34 2.13 3.40 -8.20
N TRP A 35 2.77 2.90 -7.15
CA TRP A 35 4.15 2.44 -7.22
C TRP A 35 4.23 0.91 -7.29
N VAL A 36 4.96 0.41 -8.28
CA VAL A 36 5.16 -1.03 -8.56
C VAL A 36 6.66 -1.32 -8.61
N PRO A 37 7.36 -1.36 -7.47
CA PRO A 37 8.80 -1.59 -7.45
C PRO A 37 9.17 -2.98 -7.99
N GLU A 38 10.28 -3.06 -8.72
CA GLU A 38 10.82 -4.32 -9.25
C GLU A 38 11.54 -5.10 -8.14
N ILE A 39 11.13 -6.35 -7.93
CA ILE A 39 11.80 -7.24 -6.97
C ILE A 39 13.14 -7.69 -7.57
N THR A 40 14.23 -7.44 -6.86
CA THR A 40 15.61 -7.79 -7.26
C THR A 40 16.12 -9.06 -6.58
N SER A 41 15.53 -9.46 -5.45
CA SER A 41 15.77 -10.76 -4.80
C SER A 41 14.49 -11.24 -4.12
N PRO A 42 14.11 -12.52 -4.25
CA PRO A 42 14.86 -13.62 -4.88
C PRO A 42 14.89 -13.57 -6.41
N THR A 43 15.89 -14.24 -6.99
CA THR A 43 16.07 -14.46 -8.44
C THR A 43 15.78 -15.92 -8.80
N SER A 44 15.77 -16.26 -10.09
CA SER A 44 15.59 -17.64 -10.55
C SER A 44 16.60 -18.64 -10.00
N ASP A 45 17.79 -18.16 -9.63
CA ASP A 45 18.88 -18.98 -9.12
C ASP A 45 18.84 -19.11 -7.59
N SER A 46 17.84 -18.50 -6.93
CA SER A 46 17.70 -18.56 -5.49
C SER A 46 17.12 -19.90 -5.04
N THR A 47 17.74 -20.47 -4.00
CA THR A 47 17.22 -21.62 -3.27
C THR A 47 17.10 -21.28 -1.79
N TRP A 48 15.87 -21.36 -1.28
CA TRP A 48 15.54 -21.16 0.13
C TRP A 48 15.07 -22.47 0.75
N THR A 49 15.02 -22.53 2.08
CA THR A 49 14.50 -23.68 2.83
C THR A 49 13.31 -23.26 3.66
N VAL A 50 12.39 -24.21 3.89
CA VAL A 50 11.28 -24.06 4.84
C VAL A 50 11.82 -23.66 6.21
N GLY A 51 11.11 -22.76 6.92
CA GLY A 51 11.53 -22.23 8.22
C GLY A 51 12.68 -21.20 8.16
N GLY A 52 13.36 -21.08 7.01
CA GLY A 52 14.48 -20.16 6.82
C GLY A 52 14.06 -18.69 6.76
N THR A 53 14.97 -17.79 7.19
CA THR A 53 14.81 -16.34 7.07
C THR A 53 15.70 -15.79 5.96
N TYR A 54 15.11 -14.99 5.08
CA TYR A 54 15.76 -14.45 3.89
C TYR A 54 15.40 -12.99 3.66
N SER A 55 16.27 -12.28 2.94
CA SER A 55 16.01 -10.90 2.53
C SER A 55 15.31 -10.88 1.18
N VAL A 56 14.13 -10.27 1.16
CA VAL A 56 13.47 -9.81 -0.08
C VAL A 56 13.95 -8.39 -0.35
N THR A 57 14.36 -8.11 -1.58
CA THR A 57 14.85 -6.77 -1.98
C THR A 57 14.17 -6.30 -3.25
N TRP A 58 14.01 -4.99 -3.41
CA TRP A 58 13.42 -4.37 -4.59
C TRP A 58 14.05 -3.02 -4.88
N ASP A 59 13.90 -2.55 -6.13
CA ASP A 59 14.42 -1.26 -6.57
C ASP A 59 13.51 -0.10 -6.14
N THR A 60 14.11 0.91 -5.50
CA THR A 60 13.45 2.14 -5.04
C THR A 60 13.77 3.37 -5.90
N SER A 61 14.56 3.21 -6.96
CA SER A 61 14.98 4.30 -7.85
C SER A 61 13.81 5.04 -8.53
N SER A 62 12.67 4.39 -8.65
CA SER A 62 11.44 4.89 -9.30
C SER A 62 10.35 5.34 -8.32
N GLU A 63 10.66 5.48 -7.03
CA GLU A 63 9.68 5.89 -6.02
C GLU A 63 9.09 7.30 -6.35
N PRO A 64 7.75 7.42 -6.44
CA PRO A 64 7.11 8.70 -6.69
C PRO A 64 7.14 9.58 -5.42
N SER A 65 7.07 10.91 -5.60
CA SER A 65 7.06 11.87 -4.49
C SER A 65 5.92 11.68 -3.46
N GLN A 66 4.85 10.98 -3.85
CA GLN A 66 3.70 10.64 -3.02
C GLN A 66 3.20 9.24 -3.41
N VAL A 67 3.43 8.26 -2.55
CA VAL A 67 2.92 6.88 -2.72
C VAL A 67 1.53 6.76 -2.11
N THR A 68 0.59 6.11 -2.80
CA THR A 68 -0.80 5.98 -2.31
C THR A 68 -0.89 5.07 -1.08
N ASN A 69 -0.22 3.93 -1.11
CA ASN A 69 -0.04 2.99 -0.01
C ASN A 69 1.45 2.67 0.20
N PRO A 70 2.14 3.38 1.10
CA PRO A 70 3.57 3.16 1.35
C PRO A 70 3.85 1.91 2.19
N THR A 71 2.82 1.23 2.72
CA THR A 71 2.99 0.08 3.61
C THR A 71 2.98 -1.22 2.80
N GLY A 72 4.10 -1.93 2.84
CA GLY A 72 4.33 -3.17 2.11
C GLY A 72 3.77 -4.42 2.78
N LYS A 73 3.50 -5.43 1.94
CA LYS A 73 3.19 -6.81 2.31
C LYS A 73 3.91 -7.78 1.39
N ILE A 74 4.39 -8.89 1.92
CA ILE A 74 4.99 -9.99 1.16
C ILE A 74 4.08 -11.21 1.24
N TYR A 75 3.80 -11.83 0.10
CA TYR A 75 3.09 -13.10 -0.02
C TYR A 75 3.93 -14.13 -0.77
N LEU A 76 3.60 -15.40 -0.55
CA LEU A 76 4.06 -16.50 -1.39
C LEU A 76 3.02 -16.79 -2.49
N ARG A 77 3.52 -17.10 -3.68
CA ARG A 77 2.71 -17.50 -4.85
C ARG A 77 3.31 -18.74 -5.50
N GLN A 78 2.47 -19.67 -5.92
CA GLN A 78 2.86 -20.86 -6.66
C GLN A 78 1.97 -21.01 -7.90
N GLY A 79 2.59 -21.06 -9.08
CA GLY A 79 1.87 -20.98 -10.35
C GLY A 79 0.96 -19.74 -10.40
N ASP A 80 -0.34 -19.96 -10.57
CA ASP A 80 -1.33 -18.88 -10.67
C ASP A 80 -1.97 -18.48 -9.33
N ALA A 81 -1.64 -19.18 -8.24
CA ALA A 81 -2.26 -19.00 -6.94
C ALA A 81 -1.34 -18.23 -5.97
N THR A 82 -1.78 -17.06 -5.52
CA THR A 82 -1.17 -16.34 -4.40
C THR A 82 -1.84 -16.77 -3.10
N GLN A 83 -1.05 -17.04 -2.06
CA GLN A 83 -1.59 -17.36 -0.74
C GLN A 83 -2.39 -16.17 -0.17
N SER A 84 -3.42 -16.45 0.63
CA SER A 84 -4.29 -15.42 1.20
C SER A 84 -3.65 -14.61 2.34
N THR A 85 -2.66 -15.20 3.01
CA THR A 85 -2.00 -14.60 4.18
C THR A 85 -0.61 -14.11 3.81
N PRO A 86 -0.24 -12.86 4.14
CA PRO A 86 1.11 -12.38 3.94
C PRO A 86 2.07 -13.04 4.93
N ILE A 87 3.27 -13.40 4.47
CA ILE A 87 4.36 -13.90 5.33
C ILE A 87 5.09 -12.75 6.04
N LYS A 88 4.92 -11.52 5.55
CA LYS A 88 5.42 -10.29 6.19
C LYS A 88 4.52 -9.10 5.83
N SER A 89 4.30 -8.18 6.76
CA SER A 89 3.56 -6.94 6.50
C SER A 89 4.00 -5.81 7.44
N GLY A 90 3.63 -4.58 7.10
CA GLY A 90 3.82 -3.42 7.99
C GLY A 90 5.20 -2.77 7.90
N PHE A 91 5.93 -3.00 6.81
CA PHE A 91 7.21 -2.34 6.51
C PHE A 91 7.00 -1.21 5.50
N ALA A 92 7.94 -0.27 5.40
CA ALA A 92 7.85 0.79 4.40
C ALA A 92 8.39 0.28 3.06
N LEU A 93 7.69 0.55 1.96
CA LEU A 93 8.18 0.21 0.63
C LEU A 93 9.47 0.97 0.28
N SER A 94 9.67 2.15 0.85
CA SER A 94 10.91 2.93 0.67
C SER A 94 12.15 2.28 1.32
N ASP A 95 11.98 1.27 2.17
CA ASP A 95 13.10 0.56 2.81
C ASP A 95 13.93 -0.25 1.79
N GLY A 96 13.36 -0.59 0.63
CA GLY A 96 14.02 -1.36 -0.44
C GLY A 96 14.32 -2.82 -0.09
N SER A 97 14.09 -3.24 1.15
CA SER A 97 14.30 -4.60 1.61
C SER A 97 13.50 -4.94 2.86
N VAL A 98 13.22 -6.23 3.05
CA VAL A 98 12.66 -6.74 4.31
C VAL A 98 13.07 -8.20 4.53
N GLU A 99 13.35 -8.56 5.78
CA GLU A 99 13.53 -9.96 6.15
C GLU A 99 12.17 -10.66 6.34
N VAL A 100 12.05 -11.82 5.70
CA VAL A 100 10.88 -12.71 5.75
C VAL A 100 11.29 -14.09 6.20
N THR A 101 10.42 -14.76 6.94
CA THR A 101 10.58 -16.17 7.31
C THR A 101 9.60 -17.01 6.51
N ILE A 102 10.09 -18.10 5.91
CA ILE A 102 9.24 -19.05 5.20
C ILE A 102 8.46 -19.88 6.22
N PRO A 103 7.12 -19.91 6.17
CA PRO A 103 6.31 -20.70 7.10
C PRO A 103 6.69 -22.18 7.11
N GLU A 104 6.70 -22.80 8.28
CA GLU A 104 7.08 -24.21 8.50
C GLU A 104 6.17 -25.21 7.76
N ASP A 105 4.95 -24.81 7.42
CA ASP A 105 3.98 -25.60 6.66
C ASP A 105 4.05 -25.38 5.14
N THR A 106 5.04 -24.60 4.68
CA THR A 106 5.27 -24.38 3.24
C THR A 106 5.70 -25.68 2.57
N THR A 107 4.98 -26.08 1.52
CA THR A 107 5.36 -27.25 0.72
C THR A 107 6.55 -26.90 -0.19
N PRO A 108 7.61 -27.72 -0.25
CA PRO A 108 8.71 -27.51 -1.19
C PRO A 108 8.25 -27.43 -2.65
N GLY A 109 8.94 -26.62 -3.46
CA GLY A 109 8.66 -26.49 -4.88
C GLY A 109 9.11 -25.16 -5.47
N SER A 110 8.56 -24.82 -6.63
CA SER A 110 8.80 -23.54 -7.29
C SER A 110 7.82 -22.49 -6.79
N TRP A 111 8.35 -21.38 -6.28
CA TRP A 111 7.60 -20.30 -5.65
C TRP A 111 8.00 -18.94 -6.22
N MET A 112 7.15 -17.95 -6.03
CA MET A 112 7.40 -16.54 -6.31
C MET A 112 7.09 -15.72 -5.07
N ILE A 113 7.83 -14.64 -4.87
CA ILE A 113 7.50 -13.59 -3.92
C ILE A 113 6.54 -12.61 -4.60
N VAL A 114 5.50 -12.19 -3.90
CA VAL A 114 4.64 -11.08 -4.32
C VAL A 114 4.80 -9.94 -3.33
N LEU A 115 5.30 -8.80 -3.80
CA LEU A 115 5.39 -7.55 -3.06
C LEU A 115 4.16 -6.71 -3.36
N PHE A 116 3.37 -6.42 -2.34
CA PHE A 116 2.16 -5.61 -2.43
C PHE A 116 2.32 -4.26 -1.73
N GLY A 117 2.03 -3.19 -2.47
CA GLY A 117 1.74 -1.85 -1.98
C GLY A 117 0.33 -1.44 -2.39
N ASP A 118 0.24 -0.56 -3.38
CA ASP A 118 -1.01 -0.23 -4.11
C ASP A 118 -1.36 -1.28 -5.17
N SER A 119 -0.33 -1.81 -5.83
CA SER A 119 -0.41 -2.94 -6.75
C SER A 119 0.58 -4.03 -6.30
N GLY A 120 0.42 -5.23 -6.86
CA GLY A 120 1.34 -6.33 -6.66
C GLY A 120 2.39 -6.39 -7.77
N ASN A 121 3.64 -6.62 -7.40
CA ASN A 121 4.67 -7.13 -8.32
C ASN A 121 5.13 -8.51 -7.84
N TRP A 122 5.57 -9.36 -8.76
CA TRP A 122 6.10 -10.69 -8.41
C TRP A 122 7.52 -10.89 -8.92
N SER A 123 8.30 -11.65 -8.16
CA SER A 123 9.66 -12.06 -8.53
C SER A 123 9.64 -13.06 -9.68
N SER A 124 10.82 -13.36 -10.21
CA SER A 124 11.02 -14.64 -10.92
C SER A 124 10.72 -15.82 -10.00
N ALA A 125 10.32 -16.95 -10.59
CA ALA A 125 10.13 -18.18 -9.83
C ALA A 125 11.47 -18.74 -9.35
N PHE A 126 11.53 -19.20 -8.11
CA PHE A 126 12.73 -19.71 -7.43
C PHE A 126 12.41 -20.97 -6.61
N SER A 127 13.42 -21.67 -6.08
CA SER A 127 13.23 -22.94 -5.35
C SER A 127 13.05 -22.70 -3.85
N ILE A 128 12.04 -23.33 -3.24
CA ILE A 128 11.97 -23.55 -1.79
C ILE A 128 12.06 -25.06 -1.54
N GLU A 129 13.03 -25.47 -0.75
CA GLU A 129 13.33 -26.87 -0.41
C GLU A 129 12.95 -27.18 1.04
N ALA A 130 12.91 -28.47 1.38
CA ALA A 130 12.76 -28.87 2.77
C ALA A 130 13.96 -28.39 3.61
N ALA A 131 13.73 -28.21 4.92
CA ALA A 131 14.79 -27.90 5.89
C ALA A 131 15.78 -29.06 6.07
#